data_AF-A0A4Q4CIT5-F1
#
_entry.id   AF-A0A4Q4CIT5-F1
#
_cell.length_a   1.000
_cell.length_b   1.000
_cell.length_c   1.000
_cell.angle_alpha   90.00
_cell.angle_beta   90.00
_cell.angle_gamma   90.00
#
_symmetry.space_group_name_H-M   'P 1'
#
loop_
_entity.id
_entity.type
_entity.pdbx_description
1 polymer ?
#
loop_
_entity_poly.entity_id
_entity_poly.type
_entity_poly.pdbx_seq_one_letter_code
_entity_poly.pdbx_strand_id
1 'polypeptide(L)'
;MIALALGQIVYLDGDVTQNRWVGARSARALEASLGYGTGRLSAGWWVAVLQDGLEPDDFEFGGITLRSGGRLGLPATSWEADEKRSRVHDEVLARLGPEGYERARRNALTSITPKGENRIVKVLPVTKHSPDISPDRQYPMGGGGLQWRLRRRCKFLIALAVDANGVATIPNGSFFLGESAAYDDRAKIARYLDSV
;
A
#
# COMPACT_ATOMS: atom_id res chain seq x y z
N MET A 1 -9.45 -17.68 -9.49
CA MET A 1 -8.70 -16.67 -8.69
C MET A 1 -8.12 -17.37 -7.49
N ILE A 2 -6.99 -16.90 -6.95
CA ILE A 2 -6.56 -17.32 -5.61
C ILE A 2 -7.51 -16.61 -4.63
N ALA A 3 -8.32 -17.37 -3.90
CA ALA A 3 -9.08 -16.84 -2.79
C ALA A 3 -8.10 -16.52 -1.66
N LEU A 4 -8.12 -15.29 -1.15
CA LEU A 4 -7.30 -14.87 -0.01
C LEU A 4 -8.08 -15.09 1.29
N ALA A 5 -7.47 -15.80 2.22
CA ALA A 5 -8.03 -16.07 3.54
C ALA A 5 -7.30 -15.26 4.63
N LEU A 6 -8.03 -14.92 5.69
CA LEU A 6 -7.44 -14.32 6.89
C LEU A 6 -6.41 -15.27 7.52
N GLY A 7 -5.27 -14.74 7.96
CA GLY A 7 -4.17 -15.53 8.51
C GLY A 7 -3.32 -16.27 7.46
N GLN A 8 -3.67 -16.17 6.17
CA GLN A 8 -2.90 -16.80 5.10
C GLN A 8 -1.56 -16.10 4.88
N ILE A 9 -0.50 -16.90 4.70
CA ILE A 9 0.79 -16.42 4.19
C ILE A 9 0.76 -16.39 2.66
N VAL A 10 1.16 -15.27 2.07
CA VAL A 10 1.24 -15.06 0.61
C VAL A 10 2.54 -14.37 0.22
N TYR A 11 2.95 -14.51 -1.04
CA TYR A 11 4.14 -13.88 -1.59
C TYR A 11 3.77 -12.77 -2.58
N LEU A 12 4.09 -11.52 -2.24
CA LEU A 12 3.63 -10.32 -2.96
C LEU A 12 4.82 -9.42 -3.36
N ASP A 13 4.67 -8.69 -4.46
CA ASP A 13 5.63 -7.73 -5.02
C ASP A 13 4.96 -6.38 -5.30
N GLY A 14 5.64 -5.48 -6.01
CA GLY A 14 5.13 -4.16 -6.41
C GLY A 14 5.04 -3.16 -5.26
N ASP A 15 4.18 -2.16 -5.40
CA ASP A 15 4.17 -0.99 -4.50
C ASP A 15 3.57 -1.30 -3.12
N VAL A 16 4.22 -0.79 -2.07
CA VAL A 16 3.87 -0.97 -0.64
C VAL A 16 4.03 0.36 0.11
N THR A 17 3.41 0.46 1.28
CA THR A 17 3.44 1.67 2.14
C THR A 17 3.53 1.30 3.62
N GLN A 18 3.45 2.26 4.54
CA GLN A 18 3.46 2.03 5.99
C GLN A 18 2.05 1.97 6.60
N ASN A 19 1.89 1.23 7.71
CA ASN A 19 0.60 1.06 8.40
C ASN A 19 -0.08 2.41 8.74
N ARG A 20 0.68 3.44 9.15
CA ARG A 20 0.17 4.81 9.38
C ARG A 20 -0.68 5.38 8.22
N TRP A 21 -0.38 5.00 6.97
CA TRP A 21 -1.09 5.45 5.76
C TRP A 21 -2.28 4.55 5.37
N VAL A 22 -2.39 3.36 5.99
CA VAL A 22 -3.52 2.44 5.83
C VAL A 22 -4.44 2.53 7.05
N GLY A 23 -4.04 2.00 8.20
CA GLY A 23 -4.76 2.07 9.48
C GLY A 23 -6.21 1.58 9.41
N ALA A 24 -7.01 2.00 10.40
CA ALA A 24 -8.45 1.73 10.44
C ALA A 24 -9.25 2.82 9.69
N ARG A 25 -9.09 2.85 8.36
CA ARG A 25 -9.77 3.78 7.44
C ARG A 25 -10.85 3.09 6.61
N SER A 26 -11.91 3.83 6.30
CA SER A 26 -12.97 3.42 5.36
C SER A 26 -12.44 3.27 3.94
N ALA A 27 -13.19 2.57 3.08
CA ALA A 27 -12.87 2.41 1.65
C ALA A 27 -12.50 3.74 0.99
N ARG A 28 -13.38 4.75 1.06
CA ARG A 28 -13.20 6.06 0.42
C ARG A 28 -12.01 6.83 0.98
N ALA A 29 -11.82 6.84 2.31
CA ALA A 29 -10.68 7.51 2.93
C ALA A 29 -9.35 6.83 2.57
N LEU A 30 -9.35 5.49 2.45
CA LEU A 30 -8.18 4.70 2.06
C LEU A 30 -7.85 4.85 0.57
N GLU A 31 -8.86 4.90 -0.30
CA GLU A 31 -8.72 5.21 -1.73
C GLU A 31 -8.05 6.57 -1.93
N ALA A 32 -8.57 7.62 -1.28
CA ALA A 32 -8.00 8.96 -1.32
C ALA A 32 -6.59 9.06 -0.71
N SER A 33 -6.29 8.27 0.33
CA SER A 33 -4.95 8.24 0.95
C SER A 33 -3.90 7.55 0.06
N LEU A 34 -4.28 6.46 -0.61
CA LEU A 34 -3.36 5.62 -1.38
C LEU A 34 -3.28 5.94 -2.87
N GLY A 35 -4.22 6.72 -3.41
CA GLY A 35 -4.29 6.98 -4.85
C GLY A 35 -4.92 5.82 -5.60
N TYR A 36 -6.02 5.27 -5.08
CA TYR A 36 -6.89 4.37 -5.84
C TYR A 36 -8.08 5.15 -6.41
N GLY A 37 -8.54 4.77 -7.60
CA GLY A 37 -9.76 5.32 -8.18
C GLY A 37 -10.99 5.11 -7.28
N THR A 38 -11.93 6.05 -7.31
CA THR A 38 -13.15 6.01 -6.48
C THR A 38 -13.93 4.71 -6.67
N GLY A 39 -14.26 4.03 -5.58
CA GLY A 39 -15.01 2.77 -5.57
C GLY A 39 -14.16 1.53 -5.88
N ARG A 40 -12.83 1.68 -6.03
CA ARG A 40 -11.90 0.55 -6.21
C ARG A 40 -12.01 -0.51 -5.12
N LEU A 41 -12.24 -0.09 -3.87
CA LEU A 41 -12.36 -0.93 -2.69
C LEU A 41 -13.81 -1.32 -2.38
N SER A 42 -14.80 -0.87 -3.16
CA SER A 42 -16.23 -1.12 -2.90
C SER A 42 -16.65 -2.59 -2.90
N ALA A 43 -15.93 -3.46 -3.62
CA ALA A 43 -16.15 -4.91 -3.64
C ALA A 43 -15.46 -5.66 -2.48
N GLY A 44 -14.83 -4.93 -1.55
CA GLY A 44 -13.97 -5.49 -0.51
C GLY A 44 -12.47 -5.38 -0.83
N TRP A 45 -11.65 -5.59 0.20
CA TRP A 45 -10.19 -5.54 0.12
C TRP A 45 -9.53 -6.29 1.28
N TRP A 46 -8.23 -6.58 1.15
CA TRP A 46 -7.40 -7.10 2.22
C TRP A 46 -6.27 -6.13 2.57
N VAL A 47 -5.78 -6.21 3.82
CA VAL A 47 -4.48 -5.65 4.21
C VAL A 47 -3.53 -6.79 4.52
N ALA A 48 -2.45 -6.83 3.74
CA ALA A 48 -1.34 -7.74 3.92
C ALA A 48 -0.21 -7.02 4.68
N VAL A 49 0.32 -7.63 5.74
CA VAL A 49 1.45 -7.10 6.52
C VAL A 49 2.74 -7.85 6.18
N LEU A 50 3.84 -7.13 5.97
CA LEU A 50 5.13 -7.75 5.64
C LEU A 50 5.62 -8.62 6.82
N GLN A 51 6.21 -9.77 6.50
CA GLN A 51 6.80 -10.71 7.46
C GLN A 51 8.31 -10.90 7.26
N ASP A 52 8.82 -10.69 6.04
CA ASP A 52 10.26 -10.68 5.77
C ASP A 52 10.92 -9.42 6.35
N GLY A 53 12.16 -9.54 6.80
CA GLY A 53 13.07 -8.40 6.84
C GLY A 53 13.42 -7.96 5.42
N LEU A 54 13.51 -6.65 5.18
CA LEU A 54 13.97 -6.11 3.90
C LEU A 54 15.46 -5.76 3.98
N GLU A 55 16.20 -6.17 2.97
CA GLU A 55 17.53 -5.67 2.66
C GLU A 55 17.43 -4.48 1.68
N PRO A 56 18.49 -3.65 1.53
CA PRO A 56 18.47 -2.52 0.58
C PRO A 56 18.06 -2.96 -0.84
N ASP A 57 18.53 -4.11 -1.31
CA ASP A 57 18.25 -4.64 -2.65
C ASP A 57 16.86 -5.24 -2.85
N ASP A 58 16.05 -5.32 -1.80
CA ASP A 58 14.67 -5.78 -1.93
C ASP A 58 13.70 -4.72 -2.46
N PHE A 59 14.10 -3.44 -2.48
CA PHE A 59 13.20 -2.34 -2.84
C PHE A 59 13.85 -1.17 -3.59
N GLU A 60 13.00 -0.40 -4.26
CA GLU A 60 13.28 0.90 -4.87
C GLU A 60 12.39 1.98 -4.21
N PHE A 61 12.85 3.23 -4.14
CA PHE A 61 12.01 4.34 -3.67
C PHE A 61 10.87 4.64 -4.65
N GLY A 62 9.62 4.48 -4.20
CA GLY A 62 8.43 4.93 -4.91
C GLY A 62 8.07 6.40 -4.60
N GLY A 63 8.73 7.01 -3.61
CA GLY A 63 8.44 8.37 -3.17
C GLY A 63 7.24 8.42 -2.25
N ILE A 64 6.14 9.01 -2.71
CA ILE A 64 4.91 9.23 -1.93
C ILE A 64 3.66 8.98 -2.78
N THR A 65 2.49 8.73 -2.19
CA THR A 65 1.24 8.42 -2.93
C THR A 65 0.74 9.53 -3.87
N LEU A 66 1.32 10.75 -3.84
CA LEU A 66 1.16 11.75 -4.92
C LEU A 66 1.86 11.35 -6.24
N ARG A 67 2.65 10.27 -6.26
CA ARG A 67 3.45 9.75 -7.38
C ARG A 67 3.02 8.33 -7.74
N SER A 68 1.84 8.22 -8.34
CA SER A 68 1.26 6.94 -8.81
C SER A 68 2.28 6.08 -9.57
N GLY A 69 2.44 4.81 -9.15
CA GLY A 69 3.40 3.86 -9.70
C GLY A 69 4.88 4.23 -9.51
N GLY A 70 5.19 5.10 -8.54
CA GLY A 70 6.53 5.61 -8.29
C GLY A 70 7.07 6.55 -9.36
N ARG A 71 6.18 7.28 -10.05
CA ARG A 71 6.51 8.10 -11.24
C ARG A 71 6.25 9.59 -11.03
N LEU A 72 7.08 10.41 -11.66
CA LEU A 72 7.03 11.86 -11.59
C LEU A 72 5.83 12.44 -12.34
N GLY A 73 5.47 13.67 -12.00
CA GLY A 73 4.29 14.36 -12.55
C GLY A 73 2.96 13.79 -12.03
N LEU A 74 1.89 14.13 -12.75
CA LEU A 74 0.56 13.51 -12.61
C LEU A 74 0.54 12.17 -13.37
N PRO A 75 -0.36 11.22 -13.02
CA PRO A 75 -0.63 10.09 -13.89
C PRO A 75 -1.20 10.55 -15.23
N ALA A 76 -0.88 9.84 -16.31
CA ALA A 76 -1.33 10.19 -17.65
C ALA A 76 -2.71 9.60 -17.97
N THR A 77 -3.36 10.13 -19.01
CA THR A 77 -4.64 9.63 -19.53
C THR A 77 -4.50 8.39 -20.41
N SER A 78 -3.28 7.98 -20.77
CA SER A 78 -2.99 6.75 -21.51
C SER A 78 -1.85 5.96 -20.89
N TRP A 79 -1.92 4.63 -20.96
CA TRP A 79 -0.90 3.72 -20.42
C TRP A 79 0.48 3.94 -21.03
N GLU A 80 0.57 4.12 -22.35
CA GLU A 80 1.83 4.38 -23.04
C GLU A 80 2.53 5.66 -22.57
N ALA A 81 1.77 6.73 -22.31
CA ALA A 81 2.33 7.97 -21.78
C ALA A 81 2.72 7.83 -20.29
N ASP A 82 1.95 7.07 -19.52
CA ASP A 82 2.22 6.84 -18.09
C ASP A 82 3.49 6.01 -17.87
N GLU A 83 3.68 4.96 -18.68
CA GLU A 83 4.84 4.09 -18.60
C GLU A 83 6.15 4.82 -18.89
N LYS A 84 6.10 5.83 -19.77
CA LYS A 84 7.23 6.70 -20.15
C LYS A 84 7.57 7.79 -19.12
N ARG A 85 6.75 8.00 -18.08
CA ARG A 85 7.07 8.97 -17.00
C ARG A 85 8.28 8.49 -16.21
N SER A 86 9.26 9.38 -15.99
CA SER A 86 10.46 9.11 -15.18
C SER A 86 10.10 8.60 -13.78
N ARG A 87 10.91 7.70 -13.21
CA ARG A 87 10.65 7.18 -11.86
C ARG A 87 11.32 8.03 -10.78
N VAL A 88 10.73 8.02 -9.59
CA VAL A 88 11.32 8.60 -8.38
C VAL A 88 12.66 7.91 -8.05
N HIS A 89 12.77 6.60 -8.28
CA HIS A 89 14.03 5.86 -8.18
C HIS A 89 15.16 6.55 -8.97
N ASP A 90 14.91 6.82 -10.26
CA ASP A 90 15.90 7.39 -11.18
C ASP A 90 16.33 8.80 -10.74
N GLU A 91 15.38 9.63 -10.31
CA GLU A 91 15.65 11.00 -9.81
C GLU A 91 16.49 10.97 -8.53
N VAL A 92 16.14 10.10 -7.56
CA VAL A 92 16.87 10.00 -6.29
C VAL A 92 18.27 9.43 -6.52
N LEU A 93 18.42 8.46 -7.42
CA LEU A 93 19.73 7.90 -7.80
C LEU A 93 20.60 8.94 -8.51
N ALA A 94 20.06 9.66 -9.49
CA ALA A 94 20.79 10.71 -10.21
C ALA A 94 21.22 11.86 -9.28
N ARG A 95 20.37 12.23 -8.31
CA ARG A 95 20.64 13.33 -7.36
C ARG A 95 21.65 12.97 -6.26
N LEU A 96 21.66 11.72 -5.80
CA LEU A 96 22.51 11.28 -4.66
C LEU A 96 23.78 10.52 -5.10
N GLY A 97 23.83 10.07 -6.35
CA GLY A 97 24.80 9.09 -6.83
C GLY A 97 24.57 7.69 -6.21
N PRO A 98 25.24 6.63 -6.72
CA PRO A 98 25.04 5.26 -6.25
C PRO A 98 25.27 5.09 -4.74
N GLU A 99 26.38 5.60 -4.20
CA GLU A 99 26.69 5.48 -2.77
C GLU A 99 25.71 6.26 -1.86
N GLY A 100 25.26 7.43 -2.32
CA GLY A 100 24.25 8.21 -1.62
C GLY A 100 22.88 7.53 -1.65
N TYR A 101 22.54 6.87 -2.76
CA TYR A 101 21.36 6.03 -2.89
C TYR A 101 21.40 4.83 -1.93
N GLU A 102 22.54 4.11 -1.85
CA GLU A 102 22.71 3.00 -0.89
C GLU A 102 22.58 3.44 0.56
N ARG A 103 23.21 4.55 0.92
CA ARG A 103 23.08 5.15 2.25
C ARG A 103 21.63 5.55 2.54
N ALA A 104 20.91 6.10 1.56
CA ALA A 104 19.50 6.42 1.70
C ALA A 104 18.63 5.16 1.87
N ARG A 105 18.88 4.08 1.11
CA ARG A 105 18.17 2.79 1.27
C ARG A 105 18.36 2.22 2.67
N ARG A 106 19.61 2.17 3.17
CA ARG A 106 19.93 1.71 4.54
C ARG A 106 19.26 2.59 5.61
N ASN A 107 19.29 3.91 5.43
CA ASN A 107 18.62 4.85 6.36
C ASN A 107 17.09 4.72 6.34
N ALA A 108 16.48 4.35 5.22
CA ALA A 108 15.04 4.09 5.18
C ALA A 108 14.65 2.86 6.00
N LEU A 109 15.47 1.80 5.94
CA LEU A 109 15.26 0.56 6.70
C LEU A 109 15.29 0.77 8.22
N THR A 110 16.08 1.73 8.75
CA THR A 110 16.09 1.99 10.20
C THR A 110 14.76 2.57 10.73
N SER A 111 13.94 3.14 9.83
CA SER A 111 12.60 3.63 10.17
C SER A 111 11.51 2.57 10.07
N ILE A 112 11.77 1.47 9.35
CA ILE A 112 10.81 0.38 9.10
C ILE A 112 10.88 -0.61 10.26
N THR A 113 9.76 -0.81 10.93
CA THR A 113 9.65 -1.71 12.09
C THR A 113 8.86 -2.96 11.71
N PRO A 114 9.16 -4.15 12.28
CA PRO A 114 8.36 -5.36 12.04
C PRO A 114 6.90 -5.25 12.52
N LYS A 115 6.57 -4.28 13.37
CA LYS A 115 5.26 -4.03 14.01
C LYS A 115 4.98 -2.53 14.16
N GLY A 116 3.75 -2.15 14.51
CA GLY A 116 3.34 -0.77 14.72
C GLY A 116 3.21 0.07 13.44
N GLU A 117 3.04 1.38 13.61
CA GLU A 117 2.72 2.33 12.53
C GLU A 117 3.68 2.34 11.33
N ASN A 118 4.96 2.00 11.53
CA ASN A 118 6.00 2.05 10.48
C ASN A 118 6.21 0.72 9.75
N ARG A 119 5.45 -0.30 10.10
CA ARG A 119 5.40 -1.59 9.40
C ARG A 119 5.01 -1.41 7.94
N ILE A 120 5.69 -2.14 7.07
CA ILE A 120 5.32 -2.24 5.65
C ILE A 120 4.04 -3.07 5.49
N VAL A 121 3.10 -2.51 4.74
CA VAL A 121 1.79 -3.08 4.43
C VAL A 121 1.46 -2.92 2.95
N LYS A 122 0.58 -3.79 2.46
CA LYS A 122 0.03 -3.72 1.10
C LYS A 122 -1.50 -3.87 1.15
N VAL A 123 -2.21 -2.96 0.51
CA VAL A 123 -3.66 -3.08 0.29
C VAL A 123 -3.91 -3.86 -0.99
N LEU A 124 -4.84 -4.80 -0.94
CA LEU A 124 -5.21 -5.69 -2.05
C LEU A 124 -6.71 -5.51 -2.33
N PRO A 125 -7.11 -4.73 -3.35
CA PRO A 125 -8.51 -4.63 -3.75
C PRO A 125 -9.05 -5.96 -4.31
N VAL A 126 -10.32 -6.29 -4.03
CA VAL A 126 -11.05 -7.35 -4.77
C VAL A 126 -11.19 -6.96 -6.25
N THR A 127 -11.50 -5.68 -6.51
CA THR A 127 -11.63 -5.13 -7.86
C THR A 127 -10.28 -5.13 -8.58
N LYS A 128 -10.17 -5.91 -9.65
CA LYS A 128 -8.93 -6.05 -10.42
C LYS A 128 -8.57 -4.82 -11.25
N HIS A 129 -7.28 -4.70 -11.56
CA HIS A 129 -6.78 -3.80 -12.60
C HIS A 129 -7.49 -4.10 -13.92
N SER A 130 -7.87 -3.06 -14.65
CA SER A 130 -8.51 -3.09 -15.96
C SER A 130 -7.74 -2.12 -16.86
N PRO A 131 -7.23 -2.58 -18.02
CA PRO A 131 -6.48 -1.74 -18.95
C PRO A 131 -7.37 -0.70 -19.66
N ASP A 132 -8.68 -0.94 -19.67
CA ASP A 132 -9.72 -0.09 -20.30
C ASP A 132 -10.01 1.19 -19.50
N ILE A 133 -9.50 1.28 -18.27
CA ILE A 133 -9.54 2.48 -17.44
C ILE A 133 -8.18 3.17 -17.52
N SER A 134 -8.18 4.47 -17.78
CA SER A 134 -6.97 5.27 -17.87
C SER A 134 -6.20 5.35 -16.52
N PRO A 135 -4.85 5.48 -16.55
CA PRO A 135 -4.02 5.49 -15.34
C PRO A 135 -4.44 6.56 -14.32
N ASP A 136 -4.76 7.77 -14.76
CA ASP A 136 -5.25 8.88 -13.94
C ASP A 136 -6.57 8.59 -13.21
N ARG A 137 -7.46 7.80 -13.82
CA ARG A 137 -8.74 7.40 -13.21
C ARG A 137 -8.61 6.18 -12.30
N GLN A 138 -7.70 5.27 -12.59
CA GLN A 138 -7.53 4.04 -11.83
C GLN A 138 -6.57 4.20 -10.64
N TYR A 139 -5.54 5.03 -10.81
CA TYR A 139 -4.52 5.33 -9.82
C TYR A 139 -4.24 6.85 -9.76
N PRO A 140 -5.22 7.66 -9.32
CA PRO A 140 -5.06 9.10 -9.12
C PRO A 140 -4.01 9.42 -8.05
N MET A 141 -3.69 10.71 -7.86
CA MET A 141 -2.87 11.14 -6.73
C MET A 141 -3.54 10.80 -5.39
N GLY A 142 -2.77 10.21 -4.47
CA GLY A 142 -3.18 9.94 -3.08
C GLY A 142 -2.83 11.06 -2.10
N GLY A 143 -2.82 10.74 -0.81
CA GLY A 143 -2.61 11.68 0.31
C GLY A 143 -1.15 12.03 0.67
N GLY A 144 -0.15 11.61 -0.11
CA GLY A 144 1.27 11.90 0.14
C GLY A 144 2.00 10.94 1.08
N GLY A 145 1.47 9.74 1.33
CA GLY A 145 2.11 8.75 2.19
C GLY A 145 3.31 8.07 1.52
N LEU A 146 4.38 7.76 2.28
CA LEU A 146 5.61 7.15 1.74
C LEU A 146 5.36 5.81 1.04
N GLN A 147 6.05 5.57 -0.08
CA GLN A 147 5.94 4.34 -0.86
C GLN A 147 7.30 3.79 -1.29
N TRP A 148 7.34 2.45 -1.40
CA TRP A 148 8.46 1.68 -1.91
C TRP A 148 7.93 0.66 -2.91
N ARG A 149 8.72 0.34 -3.93
CA ARG A 149 8.43 -0.74 -4.89
C ARG A 149 9.29 -1.94 -4.56
N LEU A 150 8.69 -3.08 -4.25
CA LEU A 150 9.43 -4.31 -4.02
C LEU A 150 9.99 -4.85 -5.34
N ARG A 151 11.29 -5.20 -5.34
CA ARG A 151 12.03 -5.75 -6.49
C ARG A 151 11.92 -7.28 -6.57
N ARG A 152 11.69 -7.94 -5.43
CA ARG A 152 11.37 -9.36 -5.33
C ARG A 152 10.01 -9.58 -4.66
N ARG A 153 9.45 -10.77 -4.82
CA ARG A 153 8.31 -11.22 -4.02
C ARG A 153 8.78 -11.42 -2.57
N CYS A 154 8.08 -10.80 -1.63
CA CYS A 154 8.33 -10.91 -0.20
C CYS A 154 7.15 -11.61 0.48
N LYS A 155 7.39 -12.17 1.66
CA LYS A 155 6.39 -12.88 2.47
C LYS A 155 5.49 -11.89 3.22
N PHE A 156 4.19 -12.05 3.08
CA PHE A 156 3.16 -11.27 3.78
C PHE A 156 2.16 -12.19 4.49
N LEU A 157 1.59 -11.69 5.59
CA LEU A 157 0.44 -12.26 6.27
C LEU A 157 -0.81 -11.45 5.90
N ILE A 158 -1.90 -12.10 5.49
CA ILE A 158 -3.21 -11.45 5.34
C ILE A 158 -3.78 -11.20 6.74
N ALA A 159 -3.59 -9.98 7.26
CA ALA A 159 -3.96 -9.62 8.62
C ALA A 159 -5.42 -9.14 8.74
N LEU A 160 -5.95 -8.47 7.71
CA LEU A 160 -7.31 -7.94 7.71
C LEU A 160 -7.99 -8.25 6.38
N ALA A 161 -9.26 -8.65 6.45
CA ALA A 161 -10.18 -8.70 5.31
C ALA A 161 -11.34 -7.73 5.55
N VAL A 162 -11.78 -7.00 4.52
CA VAL A 162 -12.95 -6.11 4.58
C VAL A 162 -13.87 -6.46 3.42
N ASP A 163 -15.15 -6.66 3.72
CA ASP A 163 -16.16 -7.00 2.71
C ASP A 163 -16.75 -5.77 1.99
N ALA A 164 -17.67 -6.01 1.05
CA ALA A 164 -18.36 -4.95 0.32
C ALA A 164 -19.30 -4.08 1.19
N ASN A 165 -19.66 -4.56 2.39
CA ASN A 165 -20.44 -3.81 3.37
C ASN A 165 -19.55 -2.95 4.29
N GLY A 166 -18.22 -3.00 4.12
CA GLY A 166 -17.28 -2.31 5.01
C GLY A 166 -17.09 -3.00 6.36
N VAL A 167 -17.44 -4.28 6.50
CA VAL A 167 -17.20 -5.08 7.71
C VAL A 167 -15.78 -5.64 7.66
N ALA A 168 -14.94 -5.14 8.56
CA ALA A 168 -13.55 -5.50 8.75
C ALA A 168 -13.44 -6.70 9.71
N THR A 169 -12.87 -7.81 9.24
CA THR A 169 -12.70 -9.05 10.00
C THR A 169 -11.23 -9.32 10.30
N ILE A 170 -10.94 -9.48 11.59
CA ILE A 170 -9.65 -9.87 12.18
C ILE A 170 -9.85 -11.15 13.00
N PRO A 171 -8.79 -11.87 13.45
CA PRO A 171 -8.93 -13.19 14.07
C PRO A 171 -9.85 -13.23 15.31
N ASN A 172 -9.96 -12.10 16.03
CA ASN A 172 -10.73 -11.97 17.27
C ASN A 172 -12.06 -11.23 17.10
N GLY A 173 -12.55 -11.02 15.86
CA GLY A 173 -13.87 -10.45 15.63
C GLY A 173 -14.04 -9.66 14.32
N SER A 174 -15.27 -9.25 14.07
CA SER A 174 -15.66 -8.40 12.94
C SER A 174 -16.22 -7.07 13.45
N PHE A 175 -15.83 -5.99 12.80
CA PHE A 175 -16.11 -4.61 13.23
C PHE A 175 -16.48 -3.77 11.99
N PHE A 176 -17.33 -2.76 12.15
CA PHE A 176 -17.66 -1.91 11.01
C PHE A 176 -16.55 -0.88 10.77
N LEU A 177 -16.18 -0.66 9.51
CA LEU A 177 -15.08 0.25 9.11
C LEU A 177 -15.55 1.35 8.15
N GLY A 178 -16.85 1.51 7.92
CA GLY A 178 -17.41 2.59 7.10
C GLY A 178 -17.23 4.00 7.70
N GLU A 179 -17.72 5.02 7.00
CA GLU A 179 -17.59 6.41 7.45
C GLU A 179 -18.18 6.66 8.85
N SER A 180 -19.33 6.04 9.15
CA SER A 180 -20.01 6.10 10.45
C SER A 180 -19.54 5.05 11.48
N ALA A 181 -18.41 4.38 11.24
CA ALA A 181 -17.85 3.42 12.19
C ALA A 181 -17.52 4.03 13.54
N ALA A 182 -17.94 3.35 14.61
CA ALA A 182 -17.66 3.73 15.99
C ALA A 182 -16.15 3.83 16.24
N TYR A 183 -15.75 4.77 17.10
CA TYR A 183 -14.34 4.97 17.46
C TYR A 183 -13.69 3.69 18.00
N ASP A 184 -14.37 2.98 18.89
CA ASP A 184 -13.88 1.75 19.52
C ASP A 184 -13.59 0.64 18.52
N ASP A 185 -14.39 0.52 17.46
CA ASP A 185 -14.21 -0.48 16.40
C ASP A 185 -12.96 -0.18 15.57
N ARG A 186 -12.76 1.08 15.18
CA ARG A 186 -11.52 1.53 14.54
C ARG A 186 -10.31 1.32 15.46
N ALA A 187 -10.44 1.61 16.77
CA ALA A 187 -9.38 1.44 17.75
C ALA A 187 -9.03 -0.03 18.04
N LYS A 188 -9.97 -0.98 17.90
CA LYS A 188 -9.69 -2.43 17.94
C LYS A 188 -8.89 -2.87 16.72
N ILE A 189 -9.30 -2.47 15.52
CA ILE A 189 -8.61 -2.81 14.26
C ILE A 189 -7.18 -2.22 14.24
N ALA A 190 -7.02 -0.94 14.62
CA ALA A 190 -5.71 -0.28 14.65
C ALA A 190 -4.72 -1.02 15.57
N ARG A 191 -5.11 -1.25 16.84
CA ARG A 191 -4.29 -1.99 17.81
C ARG A 191 -3.92 -3.39 17.34
N TYR A 192 -4.82 -4.07 16.64
CA TYR A 192 -4.52 -5.38 16.04
C TYR A 192 -3.48 -5.26 14.91
N LEU A 193 -3.65 -4.35 13.93
CA LEU A 193 -2.70 -4.17 12.83
C LEU A 193 -1.28 -3.78 13.31
N ASP A 194 -1.22 -3.00 14.39
CA ASP A 194 0.03 -2.61 15.05
C ASP A 194 0.71 -3.76 15.84
N SER A 195 -0.05 -4.77 16.28
CA SER A 195 0.47 -5.83 17.17
C SER A 195 0.65 -7.21 16.52
N VAL A 196 0.08 -7.45 15.34
CA VAL A 196 0.25 -8.69 14.55
C VAL A 196 1.61 -8.76 13.86
#